data_AF-A0A939VZQ1-F1
#
_entry.id   AF-A0A939VZQ1-F1
#
_cell.length_a   1.000
_cell.length_b   1.000
_cell.length_c   1.000
_cell.angle_alpha   90.00
_cell.angle_beta   90.00
_cell.angle_gamma   90.00
#
_symmetry.space_group_name_H-M   'P 1'
#
loop_
_entity.id
_entity.type
_entity.pdbx_description
1 polymer ?
#
loop_
_entity_poly.entity_id
_entity_poly.type
_entity_poly.pdbx_seq_one_letter_code
_entity_poly.pdbx_strand_id
1 'polypeptide(L)'
;MDGKFDEIDEKEREKRKNDQIEYRNKQKSSNLFLFVGTICEIILCFAFVFLYFILAIIITTKIPTEAQQYVYNTLLVMALIGGLISGFFVYKTIGRLVINKMNLKDKLREDVLNQFKTHKEFKADYEKKKNR
;
A
#
# COMPACT_ATOMS: atom_id res chain seq x y z
N MET A 1 -17.36 -46.29 -23.49
CA MET A 1 -16.92 -44.89 -23.70
C MET A 1 -17.21 -44.02 -22.47
N ASP A 2 -17.90 -44.54 -21.45
CA ASP A 2 -18.34 -43.77 -20.27
C ASP A 2 -17.21 -43.37 -19.29
N GLY A 3 -16.18 -44.21 -19.14
CA GLY A 3 -15.08 -43.93 -18.18
C GLY A 3 -14.22 -42.70 -18.51
N LYS A 4 -14.18 -42.23 -19.77
CA LYS A 4 -13.46 -40.99 -20.12
C LYS A 4 -14.24 -39.72 -19.76
N PHE A 5 -15.56 -39.79 -19.68
CA PHE A 5 -16.40 -38.63 -19.36
C PHE A 5 -16.39 -38.38 -17.84
N ASP A 6 -16.44 -39.45 -17.05
CA ASP A 6 -16.32 -39.39 -15.59
C ASP A 6 -14.93 -38.88 -15.13
N GLU A 7 -13.84 -39.31 -15.78
CA GLU A 7 -12.49 -38.79 -15.49
C GLU A 7 -12.32 -37.30 -15.83
N ILE A 8 -13.02 -36.78 -16.84
CA ILE A 8 -12.98 -35.37 -17.23
C ILE A 8 -13.77 -34.51 -16.22
N ASP A 9 -14.95 -34.98 -15.77
CA ASP A 9 -15.76 -34.30 -14.76
C ASP A 9 -15.06 -34.29 -13.38
N GLU A 10 -14.41 -35.40 -13.00
CA GLU A 10 -13.66 -35.46 -11.74
C GLU A 10 -12.44 -34.52 -11.74
N LYS A 11 -11.67 -34.46 -12.83
CA LYS A 11 -10.57 -33.51 -13.00
C LYS A 11 -11.04 -32.05 -13.02
N GLU A 12 -12.20 -31.75 -13.62
CA GLU A 12 -12.78 -30.41 -13.56
C GLU A 12 -13.22 -30.02 -12.15
N ARG A 13 -13.81 -30.95 -11.39
CA ARG A 13 -14.21 -30.71 -9.98
C ARG A 13 -13.01 -30.48 -9.08
N GLU A 14 -11.93 -31.25 -9.26
CA GLU A 14 -10.69 -31.04 -8.52
C GLU A 14 -10.03 -29.69 -8.88
N LYS A 15 -10.03 -29.31 -10.16
CA LYS A 15 -9.59 -27.97 -10.59
C LYS A 15 -10.38 -26.86 -9.90
N ARG A 16 -11.72 -26.94 -9.93
CA ARG A 16 -12.59 -25.94 -9.29
C ARG A 16 -12.34 -25.85 -7.78
N LYS A 17 -12.10 -26.97 -7.10
CA LYS A 17 -11.74 -26.99 -5.67
C LYS A 17 -10.38 -26.34 -5.43
N ASN A 18 -9.37 -26.66 -6.24
CA ASN A 18 -8.04 -26.09 -6.12
C ASN A 18 -8.03 -24.58 -6.41
N ASP A 19 -8.76 -24.13 -7.43
CA ASP A 19 -8.91 -22.71 -7.77
C ASP A 19 -9.57 -21.92 -6.62
N GLN A 20 -10.58 -22.51 -5.97
CA GLN A 20 -11.23 -21.91 -4.80
C GLN A 20 -10.29 -21.84 -3.59
N ILE A 21 -9.51 -22.89 -3.34
CA ILE A 21 -8.51 -22.92 -2.26
C ILE A 21 -7.43 -21.87 -2.52
N GLU A 22 -6.94 -21.77 -3.76
CA GLU A 22 -5.96 -20.76 -4.17
C GLU A 22 -6.51 -19.35 -4.00
N TYR A 23 -7.75 -19.09 -4.43
CA TYR A 23 -8.41 -17.80 -4.25
C TYR A 23 -8.54 -17.41 -2.77
N ARG A 24 -8.95 -18.36 -1.92
CA ARG A 24 -9.03 -18.13 -0.47
C ARG A 24 -7.66 -17.88 0.16
N ASN A 25 -6.62 -18.57 -0.30
CA ASN A 25 -5.24 -18.35 0.17
C ASN A 25 -4.68 -16.99 -0.26
N LYS A 26 -4.95 -16.57 -1.50
CA LYS A 26 -4.63 -15.22 -1.99
C LYS A 26 -5.37 -14.15 -1.19
N GLN A 27 -6.65 -14.37 -0.86
CA GLN A 27 -7.43 -13.44 -0.04
C GLN A 27 -6.84 -13.27 1.37
N LYS A 28 -6.52 -14.37 2.06
CA LYS A 28 -5.91 -14.31 3.40
C LYS A 28 -4.56 -13.59 3.37
N SER A 29 -3.71 -13.91 2.39
CA SER A 29 -2.39 -13.27 2.24
C SER A 29 -2.50 -11.78 1.94
N SER A 30 -3.48 -11.39 1.11
CA SER A 30 -3.76 -9.99 0.79
C SER A 30 -4.25 -9.21 2.01
N ASN A 31 -5.14 -9.79 2.80
CA ASN A 31 -5.63 -9.16 4.03
C ASN A 31 -4.52 -9.00 5.07
N LEU A 32 -3.66 -10.01 5.22
CA LEU A 32 -2.49 -9.92 6.10
C LEU A 32 -1.52 -8.81 5.62
N PHE A 33 -1.24 -8.75 4.32
CA PHE A 33 -0.39 -7.72 3.75
C PHE A 33 -0.96 -6.31 3.96
N LEU A 34 -2.27 -6.13 3.72
CA LEU A 34 -2.94 -4.86 3.99
C LEU A 34 -2.90 -4.51 5.47
N PHE A 35 -3.18 -5.45 6.36
CA PHE A 35 -3.19 -5.21 7.80
C PHE A 35 -1.82 -4.76 8.31
N VAL A 36 -0.76 -5.50 7.95
CA VAL A 36 0.62 -5.12 8.30
C VAL A 36 1.00 -3.80 7.62
N GLY A 37 0.61 -3.61 6.36
CA GLY A 37 0.82 -2.39 5.59
C GLY A 37 0.22 -1.17 6.30
N THR A 38 -1.04 -1.23 6.71
CA THR A 38 -1.72 -0.16 7.45
C THR A 38 -1.03 0.15 8.77
N ILE A 39 -0.58 -0.86 9.52
CA ILE A 39 0.17 -0.63 10.76
C ILE A 39 1.50 0.11 10.45
N CYS A 40 2.23 -0.35 9.43
CA CYS A 40 3.46 0.32 9.00
C CYS A 40 3.20 1.75 8.52
N GLU A 41 2.10 2.00 7.79
CA GLU A 41 1.70 3.32 7.34
C GLU A 41 1.46 4.26 8.52
N ILE A 42 0.70 3.82 9.52
CA ILE A 42 0.42 4.60 10.74
C ILE A 42 1.72 4.93 11.47
N ILE A 43 2.60 3.94 11.66
CA ILE A 43 3.90 4.14 12.33
C ILE A 43 4.76 5.14 11.55
N LEU A 44 4.83 5.01 10.22
CA LEU A 44 5.59 5.94 9.37
C LEU A 44 5.03 7.36 9.46
N CYS A 45 3.72 7.53 9.36
CA CYS A 45 3.06 8.82 9.50
C CYS A 45 3.39 9.47 10.85
N PHE A 46 3.30 8.73 11.96
CA PHE A 46 3.68 9.26 13.27
C PHE A 46 5.18 9.61 13.35
N ALA A 47 6.05 8.78 12.79
CA ALA A 47 7.48 9.06 12.75
C ALA A 47 7.81 10.35 11.97
N PHE A 48 7.17 10.58 10.82
CA PHE A 48 7.34 11.81 10.05
C PHE A 48 6.77 13.02 10.78
N VAL A 49 5.57 12.92 11.35
CA VAL A 49 5.00 14.00 12.17
C VAL A 49 5.96 14.35 13.31
N PHE A 50 6.47 13.37 14.05
CA PHE A 50 7.41 13.61 15.13
C PHE A 50 8.71 14.28 14.65
N LEU A 51 9.23 13.87 13.50
CA LEU A 51 10.41 14.48 12.89
C LEU A 51 10.16 15.95 12.51
N TYR A 52 9.00 16.27 11.92
CA TYR A 52 8.63 17.65 11.63
C TYR A 52 8.38 18.48 12.91
N PHE A 53 7.87 17.88 13.97
CA PHE A 53 7.73 18.54 15.27
C PHE A 53 9.10 18.93 15.84
N ILE A 54 10.09 18.02 15.80
CA ILE A 54 11.46 18.33 16.21
C ILE A 54 12.02 19.47 15.37
N LEU A 55 11.85 19.43 14.05
CA LEU A 55 12.29 20.51 13.16
C LEU A 55 11.60 21.84 13.48
N ALA A 56 10.30 21.81 13.76
CA ALA A 56 9.55 23.00 14.14
C ALA A 56 10.15 23.64 15.39
N ILE A 57 10.42 22.86 16.45
CA ILE A 57 11.05 23.33 17.69
C ILE A 57 12.42 23.96 17.40
N ILE A 58 13.27 23.29 16.62
CA ILE A 58 14.60 23.80 16.27
C ILE A 58 14.48 25.15 15.56
N ILE A 59 13.54 25.28 14.61
CA ILE A 59 13.30 26.53 13.88
C ILE A 59 12.83 27.63 14.84
N THR A 60 11.88 27.35 15.74
CA THR A 60 11.38 28.37 16.66
C THR A 60 12.42 28.87 17.65
N THR A 61 13.42 28.07 18.02
CA THR A 61 14.52 28.55 18.89
C THR A 61 15.41 29.62 18.23
N LYS A 62 15.31 29.78 16.91
CA LYS A 62 16.09 30.76 16.12
C LYS A 62 15.30 32.04 15.83
N ILE A 63 14.05 32.15 16.26
CA ILE A 63 13.14 33.26 15.93
C ILE A 63 12.98 34.19 17.15
N PRO A 64 12.93 35.52 16.96
CA PRO A 64 12.67 36.46 18.04
C PRO A 64 11.31 36.21 18.71
N THR A 65 11.28 36.42 20.03
CA THR A 65 10.19 36.05 20.96
C THR A 65 8.83 36.65 20.60
N GLU A 66 8.78 37.82 19.97
CA GLU A 66 7.52 38.52 19.65
C GLU A 66 6.65 37.77 18.62
N ALA A 67 7.28 37.07 17.67
CA ALA A 67 6.57 36.29 16.65
C ALA A 67 6.57 34.77 16.93
N GLN A 68 7.30 34.34 17.97
CA GLN A 68 7.62 32.93 18.20
C GLN A 68 6.36 32.07 18.41
N GLN A 69 5.36 32.57 19.14
CA GLN A 69 4.14 31.81 19.42
C GLN A 69 3.28 31.59 18.16
N TYR A 70 3.14 32.63 17.32
CA TYR A 70 2.40 32.51 16.06
C TYR A 70 3.11 31.56 15.10
N VAL A 71 4.42 31.72 14.94
CA VAL A 71 5.22 30.86 14.05
C VAL A 71 5.21 29.40 14.53
N TYR A 72 5.31 29.16 15.85
CA TYR A 72 5.23 27.82 16.41
C TYR A 72 3.91 27.13 16.06
N ASN A 73 2.79 27.79 16.30
CA ASN A 73 1.46 27.23 16.01
C ASN A 73 1.28 26.95 14.51
N THR A 74 1.76 27.83 13.63
CA THR A 74 1.71 27.58 12.19
C THR A 74 2.59 26.38 11.80
N LEU A 75 3.82 26.30 12.32
CA LEU A 75 4.72 25.19 12.06
C LEU A 75 4.19 23.86 12.59
N LEU A 76 3.48 23.85 13.72
CA LEU A 76 2.83 22.66 14.26
C LEU A 76 1.76 22.10 13.32
N VAL A 77 0.88 22.97 12.80
CA VAL A 77 -0.16 22.56 11.83
C VAL A 77 0.49 22.04 10.54
N MET A 78 1.53 22.74 10.07
CA MET A 78 2.30 22.31 8.89
C MET A 78 3.05 21.00 9.11
N ALA A 79 3.59 20.77 10.32
CA ALA A 79 4.27 19.54 10.70
C ALA A 79 3.32 18.35 10.73
N LEU A 80 2.11 18.55 11.25
CA LEU A 80 1.07 17.53 11.26
C LEU A 80 0.66 17.15 9.83
N ILE A 81 0.22 18.14 9.04
CA ILE A 81 -0.27 17.91 7.67
C ILE A 81 0.87 17.37 6.78
N GLY A 82 2.05 17.99 6.84
CA GLY A 82 3.23 17.58 6.08
C GLY A 82 3.73 16.20 6.47
N GLY A 83 3.72 15.87 7.77
CA GLY A 83 4.10 14.55 8.28
C GLY A 83 3.17 13.44 7.79
N LEU A 84 1.86 13.66 7.80
CA LEU A 84 0.88 12.71 7.29
C LEU A 84 1.04 12.50 5.77
N ILE A 85 1.15 13.59 5.00
CA ILE A 85 1.28 13.49 3.53
C ILE A 85 2.59 12.79 3.16
N SER A 86 3.72 13.21 3.73
CA SER A 86 5.02 12.60 3.42
C SER A 86 5.11 11.14 3.86
N GLY A 87 4.57 10.80 5.04
CA GLY A 87 4.46 9.43 5.53
C GLY A 87 3.69 8.54 4.57
N PHE A 88 2.56 9.02 4.05
CA PHE A 88 1.77 8.32 3.03
C PHE A 88 2.55 8.06 1.73
N PHE A 89 3.26 9.07 1.21
CA PHE A 89 4.07 8.92 0.00
C PHE A 89 5.20 7.91 0.16
N VAL A 90 5.90 7.96 1.31
CA VAL A 90 6.99 7.03 1.62
C VAL A 90 6.44 5.63 1.81
N TYR A 91 5.32 5.47 2.51
CA TYR A 91 4.62 4.19 2.65
C TYR A 91 4.28 3.58 1.29
N LYS A 92 3.67 4.35 0.37
CA LYS A 92 3.37 3.87 -1.00
C LYS A 92 4.63 3.41 -1.74
N THR A 93 5.72 4.13 -1.57
CA THR A 93 7.00 3.82 -2.22
C THR A 93 7.60 2.53 -1.65
N ILE A 94 7.63 2.38 -0.33
CA ILE A 94 8.13 1.18 0.35
C ILE A 94 7.23 -0.02 0.00
N GLY A 95 5.91 0.12 0.05
CA GLY A 95 4.96 -0.94 -0.31
C GLY A 95 5.21 -1.45 -1.74
N ARG A 96 5.46 -0.55 -2.69
CA ARG A 96 5.83 -0.92 -4.07
C ARG A 96 7.16 -1.68 -4.12
N LEU A 97 8.17 -1.21 -3.40
CA LEU A 97 9.47 -1.88 -3.35
C LEU A 97 9.35 -3.28 -2.75
N VAL A 98 8.57 -3.44 -1.69
CA VAL A 98 8.32 -4.74 -1.04
C VAL A 98 7.59 -5.69 -2.00
N ILE A 99 6.55 -5.22 -2.69
CA ILE A 99 5.80 -6.03 -3.67
C ILE A 99 6.72 -6.50 -4.81
N ASN A 100 7.55 -5.60 -5.34
CA ASN A 100 8.46 -5.92 -6.44
C ASN A 100 9.63 -6.82 -5.99
N LYS A 101 10.23 -6.56 -4.83
CA LYS A 101 11.40 -7.30 -4.33
C LYS A 101 11.04 -8.70 -3.83
N MET A 102 9.87 -8.88 -3.23
CA MET A 102 9.41 -10.17 -2.71
C MET A 102 8.53 -10.96 -3.68
N ASN A 103 8.41 -10.49 -4.92
CA ASN A 103 7.59 -11.08 -5.99
C ASN A 103 6.16 -11.45 -5.52
N LEU A 104 5.54 -10.56 -4.74
CA LEU A 104 4.23 -10.81 -4.13
C LEU A 104 3.07 -10.63 -5.11
N LYS A 105 3.34 -10.25 -6.36
CA LYS A 105 2.32 -10.00 -7.39
C LYS A 105 1.39 -11.20 -7.60
N ASP A 106 1.94 -12.41 -7.53
CA ASP A 106 1.16 -13.63 -7.75
C ASP A 106 0.38 -14.07 -6.49
N LYS A 107 0.76 -13.56 -5.31
CA LYS A 107 0.18 -13.92 -4.00
C LYS A 107 -0.87 -12.92 -3.51
N LEU A 108 -0.90 -11.74 -4.10
CA LEU A 108 -1.79 -10.65 -3.73
C LEU A 108 -2.93 -10.51 -4.73
N ARG A 109 -4.09 -10.11 -4.24
CA ARG A 109 -5.26 -9.79 -5.06
C ARG A 109 -4.98 -8.55 -5.91
N GLU A 110 -5.50 -8.52 -7.13
CA GLU A 110 -5.32 -7.39 -8.06
C GLU A 110 -5.78 -6.05 -7.47
N ASP A 111 -6.84 -6.05 -6.66
CA ASP A 111 -7.34 -4.85 -5.98
C ASP A 111 -6.29 -4.23 -5.06
N VAL A 112 -5.53 -5.06 -4.34
CA VAL A 112 -4.46 -4.62 -3.44
C VAL A 112 -3.27 -4.11 -4.26
N LEU A 113 -2.90 -4.84 -5.32
CA LEU A 113 -1.82 -4.43 -6.21
C LEU A 113 -2.11 -3.08 -6.89
N ASN A 114 -3.36 -2.84 -7.27
CA ASN A 114 -3.80 -1.59 -7.89
C ASN A 114 -3.60 -0.38 -6.98
N GLN A 115 -3.65 -0.52 -5.65
CA GLN A 115 -3.39 0.58 -4.72
C GLN A 115 -1.93 1.09 -4.77
N PHE A 116 -0.99 0.22 -5.15
CA PHE A 116 0.44 0.53 -5.22
C PHE A 116 0.96 0.79 -6.64
N LYS A 117 0.13 0.55 -7.66
CA LYS A 117 0.46 0.84 -9.06
C LYS A 117 0.71 2.34 -9.28
N THR A 118 1.63 2.61 -10.18
CA THR A 118 1.95 3.97 -10.63
C THR A 118 0.95 4.40 -11.71
N HIS A 119 0.74 5.70 -11.89
CA HIS A 119 -0.08 6.22 -13.00
C HIS A 119 0.38 5.70 -14.38
N LYS A 120 1.68 5.46 -14.57
CA LYS A 120 2.23 4.84 -15.78
C LYS A 120 1.74 3.41 -16.00
N GLU A 121 1.67 2.61 -14.93
CA GLU A 121 1.21 1.22 -14.98
C GLU A 121 -0.31 1.14 -15.21
N PHE A 122 -1.08 2.05 -14.59
CA PHE A 122 -2.51 2.19 -14.88
C PHE A 122 -2.79 2.53 -16.34
N LYS A 123 -2.01 3.46 -16.91
CA LYS A 123 -2.16 3.84 -18.32
C LYS A 123 -1.82 2.69 -19.27
N ALA A 124 -0.75 1.95 -18.98
CA ALA A 124 -0.36 0.78 -19.76
C ALA A 124 -1.41 -0.35 -19.71
N ASP A 125 -2.01 -0.62 -18.54
CA ASP A 125 -3.08 -1.62 -18.40
C ASP A 125 -4.35 -1.21 -19.14
N TYR A 126 -4.71 0.08 -19.10
CA TYR A 126 -5.86 0.60 -19.83
C TYR A 126 -5.66 0.51 -21.35
N GLU A 127 -4.49 0.88 -21.86
CA GLU A 127 -4.14 0.73 -23.28
C GLU A 127 -4.12 -0.73 -23.72
N LYS A 128 -3.62 -1.65 -22.88
CA LYS A 128 -3.69 -3.10 -23.15
C LYS A 128 -5.13 -3.62 -23.22
N LYS A 129 -6.02 -3.14 -22.35
CA LYS A 129 -7.44 -3.53 -22.35
C LYS A 129 -8.21 -2.93 -23.53
N LYS A 130 -7.82 -1.75 -24.01
CA LYS A 130 -8.43 -1.10 -25.18
C LYS A 130 -8.06 -1.80 -26.50
N ASN A 131 -6.89 -2.43 -26.56
CA ASN A 131 -6.36 -3.11 -27.75
C ASN A 131 -6.64 -4.63 -27.77
N ARG A 132 -7.45 -5.15 -26.84
CA ARG A 132 -7.97 -6.53 -26.82
C ARG A 132 -9.46 -6.52 -27.14
#